data_AF-A0A2T5GN58-F1
#
_entry.id   AF-A0A2T5GN58-F1
#
_cell.length_a   1.000
_cell.length_b   1.000
_cell.length_c   1.000
_cell.angle_alpha   90.00
_cell.angle_beta   90.00
_cell.angle_gamma   90.00
#
_symmetry.space_group_name_H-M   'P 1'
#
loop_
_entity.id
_entity.type
_entity.pdbx_description
1 polymer ?
#
loop_
_entity_poly.entity_id
_entity_poly.type
_entity_poly.pdbx_seq_one_letter_code
_entity_poly.pdbx_strand_id
1 'polypeptide(L)'
;MGEVSTVGIDLAKSVFQVHGSDPSGAVIFRKKLRRDQVLSFFWTLPRCVVAMEACASAHYWAREIAAVGHDTRLIPPAYVKPFVKRQKNDMADTEAICEAAQRPTMRFVQGKSAEAQASGVIFRTRDLLVRQRTQLINALRGHLTEFGYIVRQGVGHVGKLVELVADPASDIPPVARPVLTVITQSLQALQSQIALLDREIAHRAKTDPVANRLMTIPGVGPVIATALVALAPAASTFRRGRDFAAWLGLVPRQHSSGGKERLGRTTRWASVACGGFLLSAQVRLRRLRRVTTIKPTHGWPACWLASRAC
;
A
#
# COMPACT_ATOMS: atom_id res chain seq x y z
N MET A 1 -24.26 -23.84 27.31
CA MET A 1 -23.00 -23.21 26.87
C MET A 1 -23.32 -22.41 25.61
N GLY A 2 -23.04 -21.11 25.58
CA GLY A 2 -23.40 -20.26 24.44
C GLY A 2 -22.69 -20.70 23.16
N GLU A 3 -23.40 -20.63 22.03
CA GLU A 3 -22.85 -20.93 20.70
C GLU A 3 -21.90 -19.80 20.25
N VAL A 4 -20.75 -20.17 19.69
CA VAL A 4 -19.75 -19.21 19.22
C VAL A 4 -20.27 -18.52 17.97
N SER A 5 -20.50 -17.20 18.06
CA SER A 5 -21.00 -16.40 16.94
C SER A 5 -19.87 -15.67 16.21
N THR A 6 -18.90 -15.15 16.96
CA THR A 6 -17.85 -14.26 16.45
C THR A 6 -16.53 -14.60 17.11
N VAL A 7 -15.48 -14.73 16.29
CA VAL A 7 -14.12 -15.01 16.70
C VAL A 7 -13.22 -13.87 16.22
N GLY A 8 -12.60 -13.15 17.15
CA GLY A 8 -11.47 -12.25 16.86
C GLY A 8 -10.17 -13.05 16.82
N ILE A 9 -9.29 -12.74 15.87
CA ILE A 9 -7.93 -13.29 15.83
C ILE A 9 -6.91 -12.19 15.56
N ASP A 10 -5.94 -12.09 16.47
CA ASP A 10 -4.75 -11.26 16.28
C ASP A 10 -3.64 -12.10 15.62
N LEU A 11 -3.16 -11.62 14.47
CA LEU A 11 -2.27 -12.36 13.59
C LEU A 11 -0.81 -12.02 13.89
N ALA A 12 -0.03 -13.02 14.32
CA ALA A 12 1.41 -12.90 14.46
C ALA A 12 2.16 -13.84 13.50
N LYS A 13 3.49 -13.90 13.66
CA LYS A 13 4.34 -14.80 12.86
C LYS A 13 4.10 -16.28 13.20
N SER A 14 4.10 -16.60 14.49
CA SER A 14 4.15 -17.99 14.97
C SER A 14 3.04 -18.37 15.95
N VAL A 15 2.59 -17.42 16.78
CA VAL A 15 1.57 -17.65 17.82
C VAL A 15 0.48 -16.59 17.69
N PHE A 16 -0.74 -17.05 17.51
CA PHE A 16 -1.94 -16.27 17.28
C PHE A 16 -2.76 -16.24 18.56
N GLN A 17 -3.42 -15.13 18.83
CA GLN A 17 -4.40 -15.04 19.91
C GLN A 17 -5.80 -15.10 19.31
N VAL A 18 -6.68 -15.84 19.95
CA VAL A 18 -8.05 -16.05 19.49
C VAL A 18 -9.02 -15.79 20.64
N HIS A 19 -10.06 -15.02 20.34
CA HIS A 19 -11.12 -14.64 21.26
C HIS A 19 -12.48 -14.99 20.66
N GLY A 20 -13.18 -15.96 21.23
CA GLY A 20 -14.53 -16.35 20.82
C GLY A 20 -15.59 -15.74 21.71
N SER A 21 -16.67 -15.23 21.11
CA SER A 21 -17.80 -14.61 21.79
C SER A 21 -19.14 -15.12 21.25
N ASP A 22 -20.16 -15.06 22.11
CA ASP A 22 -21.55 -15.35 21.76
C ASP A 22 -22.21 -14.16 21.02
N PRO A 23 -23.48 -14.24 20.59
CA PRO A 23 -24.16 -13.13 19.91
C PRO A 23 -24.33 -11.86 20.76
N SER A 24 -24.27 -11.96 22.09
CA SER A 24 -24.34 -10.82 23.01
C SER A 24 -22.99 -10.13 23.22
N GLY A 25 -21.90 -10.76 22.75
CA GLY A 25 -20.53 -10.34 22.98
C GLY A 25 -19.91 -10.92 24.25
N ALA A 26 -20.59 -11.82 24.96
CA ALA A 26 -20.03 -12.49 26.11
C ALA A 26 -18.94 -13.48 25.68
N VAL A 27 -17.86 -13.54 26.45
CA VAL A 27 -16.68 -14.35 26.13
C VAL A 27 -16.98 -15.83 26.34
N ILE A 28 -16.79 -16.65 25.30
CA ILE A 28 -16.88 -18.11 25.38
C ILE A 28 -15.50 -18.72 25.60
N PHE A 29 -14.47 -18.24 24.90
CA PHE A 29 -13.11 -18.74 25.06
C PHE A 29 -12.05 -17.70 24.69
N ARG A 30 -10.85 -17.91 25.25
CA ARG A 30 -9.61 -17.21 24.90
C ARG A 30 -8.51 -18.26 24.75
N LYS A 31 -7.83 -18.29 23.60
CA LYS A 31 -6.80 -19.30 23.31
C LYS A 31 -5.61 -18.72 22.56
N LYS A 32 -4.44 -19.31 22.80
CA LYS A 32 -3.24 -19.15 21.97
C LYS A 32 -3.16 -20.33 21.02
N LEU A 33 -2.97 -20.06 19.73
CA LEU A 33 -2.78 -21.09 18.72
C LEU A 33 -1.44 -20.90 18.03
N ARG A 34 -0.70 -21.98 17.83
CA ARG A 34 0.43 -21.96 16.91
C ARG A 34 -0.08 -21.93 15.47
N ARG A 35 0.76 -21.45 14.56
CA ARG A 35 0.42 -21.27 13.14
C ARG A 35 -0.19 -22.53 12.50
N ASP A 36 0.38 -23.69 12.78
CA ASP A 36 -0.05 -25.02 12.31
C ASP A 36 -1.37 -25.50 12.93
N GLN A 37 -1.74 -24.96 14.09
CA GLN A 37 -2.97 -25.33 14.81
C GLN A 37 -4.21 -24.54 14.36
N VAL A 38 -4.03 -23.43 13.65
CA VAL A 38 -5.13 -22.49 13.33
C VAL A 38 -6.24 -23.17 12.52
N LEU A 39 -5.90 -23.86 11.43
CA LEU A 39 -6.93 -24.48 10.59
C LEU A 39 -7.62 -25.64 11.29
N SER A 40 -6.88 -26.51 11.96
CA SER A 40 -7.45 -27.61 12.74
C SER A 40 -8.39 -27.11 13.83
N PHE A 41 -8.10 -25.96 14.43
CA PHE A 41 -8.99 -25.33 15.40
C PHE A 41 -10.29 -24.82 14.77
N PHE A 42 -10.24 -24.17 13.60
CA PHE A 42 -11.45 -23.69 12.92
C PHE A 42 -12.30 -24.84 12.37
N TRP A 43 -11.68 -25.95 11.95
CA TRP A 43 -12.40 -27.16 11.54
C TRP A 43 -13.31 -27.76 12.63
N THR A 44 -12.98 -27.57 13.91
CA THR A 44 -13.80 -28.10 15.02
C THR A 44 -14.89 -27.14 15.48
N LEU A 45 -14.89 -25.89 14.99
CA LEU A 45 -15.88 -24.90 15.36
C LEU A 45 -17.08 -24.92 14.40
N PRO A 46 -18.30 -24.64 14.90
CA PRO A 46 -19.42 -24.34 14.01
C PRO A 46 -19.13 -23.08 13.19
N ARG A 47 -19.83 -22.96 12.05
CA ARG A 47 -19.73 -21.78 11.18
C ARG A 47 -20.01 -20.51 11.98
N CYS A 48 -19.06 -19.58 11.94
CA CYS A 48 -19.10 -18.32 12.67
C CYS A 48 -18.41 -17.21 11.88
N VAL A 49 -18.54 -15.97 12.37
CA VAL A 49 -17.80 -14.82 11.82
C VAL A 49 -16.38 -14.83 12.39
N VAL A 50 -15.37 -14.74 11.53
CA VAL A 50 -13.96 -14.65 11.95
C VAL A 50 -13.39 -13.30 11.52
N ALA A 51 -13.09 -12.46 12.51
CA ALA A 51 -12.61 -11.11 12.32
C ALA A 51 -11.10 -11.01 12.57
N MET A 52 -10.40 -10.29 11.69
CA MET A 52 -8.96 -10.04 11.73
C MET A 52 -8.68 -8.58 11.49
N GLU A 53 -7.64 -8.03 12.13
CA GLU A 53 -7.07 -6.77 11.68
C GLU A 53 -6.46 -6.94 10.28
N ALA A 54 -6.72 -5.99 9.38
CA ALA A 54 -6.18 -5.99 8.03
C ALA A 54 -4.67 -5.75 8.05
N CYS A 55 -3.91 -6.84 7.91
CA CYS A 55 -2.45 -6.82 7.83
C CYS A 55 -1.94 -7.64 6.62
N ALA A 56 -0.61 -7.72 6.45
CA ALA A 56 0.00 -8.38 5.29
C ALA A 56 -0.41 -9.86 5.15
N SER A 57 -0.51 -10.59 6.27
CA SER A 57 -0.90 -12.01 6.30
C SER A 57 -2.41 -12.24 6.38
N ALA A 58 -3.20 -11.20 6.68
CA ALA A 58 -4.64 -11.35 6.93
C ALA A 58 -5.41 -11.85 5.72
N HIS A 59 -5.03 -11.45 4.50
CA HIS A 59 -5.66 -11.95 3.28
C HIS A 59 -5.46 -13.46 3.07
N TYR A 60 -4.29 -14.00 3.44
CA TYR A 60 -4.04 -15.44 3.37
C TYR A 60 -4.96 -16.16 4.34
N TRP A 61 -4.94 -15.78 5.62
CA TRP A 61 -5.77 -16.41 6.64
C TRP A 61 -7.26 -16.26 6.38
N ALA A 62 -7.71 -15.12 5.85
CA ALA A 62 -9.09 -14.93 5.42
C ALA A 62 -9.52 -15.94 4.36
N ARG A 63 -8.66 -16.29 3.41
CA ARG A 63 -8.96 -17.31 2.40
C ARG A 63 -8.99 -18.71 3.00
N GLU A 64 -7.96 -19.07 3.76
CA GLU A 64 -7.86 -20.42 4.33
C GLU A 64 -9.01 -20.70 5.30
N ILE A 65 -9.35 -19.73 6.17
CA ILE A 65 -10.43 -19.87 7.15
C ILE A 65 -11.80 -19.84 6.45
N ALA A 66 -11.97 -19.04 5.38
CA ALA A 66 -13.20 -19.07 4.58
C ALA A 66 -13.36 -20.40 3.84
N ALA A 67 -12.28 -21.01 3.36
CA ALA A 67 -12.31 -22.32 2.70
C ALA A 67 -12.77 -23.45 3.64
N VAL A 68 -12.57 -23.28 4.96
CA VAL A 68 -13.08 -24.19 6.01
C VAL A 68 -14.56 -23.89 6.37
N GLY A 69 -15.17 -22.85 5.79
CA GLY A 69 -16.61 -22.60 5.86
C GLY A 69 -17.05 -21.40 6.72
N HIS A 70 -16.11 -20.61 7.26
CA HIS A 70 -16.42 -19.44 8.09
C HIS A 70 -16.61 -18.15 7.27
N ASP A 71 -17.34 -17.17 7.83
CA ASP A 71 -17.45 -15.83 7.24
C ASP A 71 -16.28 -14.96 7.71
N THR A 72 -15.31 -14.67 6.84
CA THR A 72 -14.10 -13.94 7.22
C THR A 72 -14.22 -12.44 6.95
N ARG A 73 -13.82 -11.63 7.95
CA ARG A 73 -13.96 -10.18 7.93
C ARG A 73 -12.64 -9.51 8.30
N LEU A 74 -12.12 -8.66 7.41
CA LEU A 74 -10.91 -7.88 7.69
C LEU A 74 -11.28 -6.46 8.14
N ILE A 75 -10.77 -6.01 9.28
CA ILE A 75 -11.06 -4.69 9.85
C ILE A 75 -9.82 -3.79 9.68
N PRO A 76 -9.94 -2.58 9.12
CA PRO A 76 -8.83 -1.62 9.10
C PRO A 76 -8.30 -1.35 10.52
N PRO A 77 -6.97 -1.28 10.73
CA PRO A 77 -6.34 -0.95 12.02
C PRO A 77 -6.94 0.27 12.72
N ALA A 78 -7.24 1.31 11.95
CA ALA A 78 -7.82 2.56 12.46
C ALA A 78 -9.21 2.39 13.08
N TYR A 79 -9.95 1.35 12.69
CA TYR A 79 -11.28 1.03 13.23
C TYR A 79 -11.22 0.04 14.39
N VAL A 80 -10.14 -0.72 14.54
CA VAL A 80 -9.91 -1.57 15.72
C VAL A 80 -9.43 -0.73 16.90
N LYS A 81 -8.53 0.25 16.65
CA LYS A 81 -7.89 1.06 17.69
C LYS A 81 -8.83 1.65 18.77
N PRO A 82 -10.04 2.16 18.46
CA PRO A 82 -10.96 2.69 19.47
C PRO A 82 -11.46 1.65 20.48
N PHE A 83 -11.40 0.35 20.14
CA PHE A 83 -11.86 -0.75 21.00
C PHE A 83 -10.74 -1.33 21.88
N VAL A 84 -9.49 -0.91 21.64
CA VAL A 84 -8.34 -1.33 22.47
C VAL A 84 -8.40 -0.61 23.81
N LYS A 85 -8.53 -1.39 24.90
CA LYS A 85 -8.56 -0.88 26.28
C LYS A 85 -7.19 -0.33 26.71
N ARG A 86 -7.15 0.42 27.82
CA ARG A 86 -5.99 1.22 28.30
C ARG A 86 -4.61 0.54 28.19
N GLN A 87 -4.50 -0.76 28.47
CA GLN A 87 -3.24 -1.49 28.35
C GLN A 87 -3.22 -2.40 27.13
N LYS A 88 -2.27 -2.17 26.24
CA LYS A 88 -2.06 -2.99 25.05
C LYS A 88 -1.43 -4.32 25.43
N ASN A 89 -2.12 -5.40 25.12
CA ASN A 89 -1.57 -6.75 25.09
C ASN A 89 -2.32 -7.55 24.00
N ASP A 90 -1.72 -8.62 23.51
CA ASP A 90 -2.26 -9.38 22.37
C ASP A 90 -3.69 -9.91 22.63
N MET A 91 -4.03 -10.19 23.89
CA MET A 91 -5.39 -10.65 24.27
C MET A 91 -6.42 -9.51 24.17
N ALA A 92 -6.06 -8.32 24.64
CA ALA A 92 -6.88 -7.11 24.55
C ALA A 92 -7.04 -6.67 23.09
N ASP A 93 -6.01 -6.83 22.26
CA ASP A 93 -6.07 -6.57 20.82
C ASP A 93 -7.07 -7.53 20.14
N THR A 94 -7.05 -8.81 20.51
CA THR A 94 -7.99 -9.81 19.96
C THR A 94 -9.43 -9.58 20.40
N GLU A 95 -9.65 -9.21 21.67
CA GLU A 95 -10.96 -8.82 22.18
C GLU A 95 -11.49 -7.58 21.45
N ALA A 96 -10.64 -6.58 21.24
CA ALA A 96 -10.97 -5.37 20.49
C ALA A 96 -11.38 -5.68 19.04
N ILE A 97 -10.69 -6.60 18.36
CA ILE A 97 -11.05 -7.07 17.02
C ILE A 97 -12.44 -7.72 17.04
N CYS A 98 -12.70 -8.58 18.03
CA CYS A 98 -13.97 -9.29 18.17
C CYS A 98 -15.14 -8.31 18.44
N GLU A 99 -14.94 -7.36 19.36
CA GLU A 99 -15.94 -6.34 19.70
C GLU A 99 -16.24 -5.40 18.52
N ALA A 100 -15.19 -4.98 17.79
CA ALA A 100 -15.30 -4.16 16.61
C ALA A 100 -16.14 -4.86 15.52
N ALA A 101 -15.94 -6.16 15.32
CA ALA A 101 -16.64 -6.94 14.31
C ALA A 101 -18.16 -7.03 14.53
N GLN A 102 -18.61 -6.93 15.79
CA GLN A 102 -20.03 -6.99 16.15
C GLN A 102 -20.76 -5.67 15.94
N ARG A 103 -20.05 -4.56 15.71
CA ARG A 103 -20.71 -3.25 15.55
C ARG A 103 -21.46 -3.20 14.21
N PRO A 104 -22.76 -2.86 14.18
CA PRO A 104 -23.55 -2.84 12.95
C PRO A 104 -23.04 -1.85 11.88
N THR A 105 -22.38 -0.78 12.32
CA THR A 105 -21.82 0.26 11.44
C THR A 105 -20.39 -0.02 10.99
N MET A 106 -19.81 -1.17 11.38
CA MET A 106 -18.43 -1.52 11.07
C MET A 106 -18.25 -1.72 9.56
N ARG A 107 -17.08 -1.29 9.07
CA ARG A 107 -16.69 -1.45 7.67
C ARG A 107 -15.55 -2.44 7.56
N PHE A 108 -15.70 -3.37 6.62
CA PHE A 108 -14.75 -4.44 6.38
C PHE A 108 -14.02 -4.25 5.05
N VAL A 109 -12.77 -4.70 5.02
CA VAL A 109 -11.96 -4.82 3.81
C VAL A 109 -12.24 -6.19 3.21
N GLN A 110 -12.54 -6.25 1.92
CA GLN A 110 -12.69 -7.54 1.25
C GLN A 110 -11.36 -8.30 1.23
N GLY A 111 -11.42 -9.60 1.55
CA GLY A 111 -10.32 -10.52 1.33
C GLY A 111 -9.94 -10.53 -0.14
N LYS A 112 -8.63 -10.46 -0.43
CA LYS A 112 -8.12 -10.53 -1.81
C LYS A 112 -7.85 -11.99 -2.17
N SER A 113 -8.11 -12.36 -3.43
CA SER A 113 -7.65 -13.64 -3.97
C SER A 113 -6.11 -13.68 -4.01
N ALA A 114 -5.54 -14.87 -4.16
CA ALA A 114 -4.09 -15.03 -4.28
C ALA A 114 -3.56 -14.28 -5.53
N GLU A 115 -4.29 -14.34 -6.63
CA GLU A 115 -3.98 -13.72 -7.92
C GLU A 115 -4.04 -12.18 -7.80
N ALA A 116 -5.06 -11.65 -7.10
CA ALA A 116 -5.17 -10.22 -6.84
C ALA A 116 -4.02 -9.72 -5.94
N GLN A 117 -3.60 -10.51 -4.94
CA GLN A 117 -2.42 -10.17 -4.13
C GLN A 117 -1.12 -10.24 -4.92
N ALA A 118 -0.97 -11.25 -5.77
CA ALA A 118 0.19 -11.47 -6.64
C ALA A 118 0.35 -10.32 -7.64
N SER A 119 -0.76 -9.84 -8.21
CA SER A 119 -0.80 -8.67 -9.10
C SER A 119 -0.24 -7.40 -8.42
N GLY A 120 -0.33 -7.31 -7.09
CA GLY A 120 0.26 -6.23 -6.31
C GLY A 120 1.76 -6.36 -6.02
N VAL A 121 2.35 -7.56 -6.15
CA VAL A 121 3.76 -7.82 -5.80
C VAL A 121 4.70 -7.03 -6.69
N ILE A 122 4.43 -6.99 -8.00
CA ILE A 122 5.25 -6.28 -8.99
C ILE A 122 5.50 -4.81 -8.60
N PHE A 123 4.48 -4.11 -8.10
CA PHE A 123 4.60 -2.71 -7.68
C PHE A 123 5.45 -2.55 -6.41
N ARG A 124 5.30 -3.46 -5.44
CA ARG A 124 6.08 -3.45 -4.21
C ARG A 124 7.55 -3.77 -4.48
N THR A 125 7.82 -4.75 -5.34
CA THR A 125 9.17 -5.11 -5.78
C THR A 125 9.81 -3.93 -6.52
N ARG A 126 9.11 -3.35 -7.50
CA ARG A 126 9.62 -2.17 -8.21
C ARG A 126 9.94 -1.01 -7.27
N ASP A 127 9.05 -0.71 -6.33
CA ASP A 127 9.27 0.36 -5.34
C ASP A 127 10.48 0.09 -4.44
N LEU A 128 10.68 -1.17 -4.01
CA LEU A 128 11.89 -1.58 -3.29
C LEU A 128 13.16 -1.33 -4.11
N LEU A 129 13.20 -1.79 -5.36
CA LEU A 129 14.37 -1.62 -6.23
C LEU A 129 14.65 -0.13 -6.52
N VAL A 130 13.61 0.68 -6.71
CA VAL A 130 13.75 2.14 -6.89
C VAL A 130 14.35 2.81 -5.65
N ARG A 131 13.95 2.38 -4.45
CA ARG A 131 14.53 2.88 -3.18
C ARG A 131 15.98 2.46 -3.02
N GLN A 132 16.30 1.19 -3.27
CA GLN A 132 17.69 0.69 -3.25
C GLN A 132 18.57 1.43 -4.26
N ARG A 133 18.10 1.63 -5.49
CA ARG A 133 18.79 2.43 -6.50
C ARG A 133 19.07 3.84 -6.00
N THR A 134 18.09 4.48 -5.36
CA THR A 134 18.26 5.84 -4.80
C THR A 134 19.29 5.87 -3.67
N GLN A 135 19.29 4.85 -2.81
CA GLN A 135 20.28 4.68 -1.74
C GLN A 135 21.70 4.55 -2.32
N LEU A 136 21.90 3.71 -3.33
CA LEU A 136 23.20 3.53 -3.98
C LEU A 136 23.66 4.80 -4.73
N ILE A 137 22.74 5.52 -5.41
CA ILE A 137 23.06 6.81 -6.04
C ILE A 137 23.57 7.81 -5.01
N ASN A 138 22.93 7.86 -3.83
CA ASN A 138 23.32 8.78 -2.78
C ASN A 138 24.65 8.38 -2.13
N ALA A 139 24.88 7.08 -1.91
CA ALA A 139 26.16 6.57 -1.42
C ALA A 139 27.31 6.88 -2.39
N LEU A 140 27.13 6.56 -3.68
CA LEU A 140 28.14 6.85 -4.71
C LEU A 140 28.46 8.35 -4.80
N ARG A 141 27.43 9.20 -4.77
CA ARG A 141 27.62 10.65 -4.77
C ARG A 141 28.37 11.12 -3.51
N GLY A 142 28.05 10.56 -2.35
CA GLY A 142 28.73 10.87 -1.09
C GLY A 142 30.23 10.57 -1.20
N HIS A 143 30.58 9.34 -1.58
CA HIS A 143 31.99 8.95 -1.74
C HIS A 143 32.73 9.79 -2.78
N LEU A 144 32.11 10.07 -3.92
CA LEU A 144 32.72 10.93 -4.95
C LEU A 144 32.95 12.37 -4.45
N THR A 145 32.10 12.86 -3.53
CA THR A 145 32.29 14.17 -2.91
C THR A 145 33.53 14.22 -2.01
N GLU A 146 33.90 13.11 -1.36
CA GLU A 146 35.14 13.00 -0.55
C GLU A 146 36.41 13.18 -1.39
N PHE A 147 36.32 12.89 -2.70
CA PHE A 147 37.39 13.10 -3.68
C PHE A 147 37.23 14.37 -4.52
N GLY A 148 36.36 15.31 -4.10
CA GLY A 148 36.17 16.60 -4.76
C GLY A 148 35.21 16.60 -5.95
N TYR A 149 34.61 15.46 -6.32
CA TYR A 149 33.65 15.38 -7.42
C TYR A 149 32.24 15.77 -6.99
N ILE A 150 31.83 16.99 -7.30
CA ILE A 150 30.48 17.50 -7.02
C ILE A 150 29.58 17.31 -8.25
N VAL A 151 28.65 16.35 -8.15
CA VAL A 151 27.63 16.11 -9.19
C VAL A 151 26.25 16.47 -8.68
N ARG A 152 25.50 17.26 -9.48
CA ARG A 152 24.14 17.69 -9.16
C ARG A 152 23.23 16.51 -8.79
N GLN A 153 22.37 16.75 -7.80
CA GLN A 153 21.37 15.76 -7.37
C GLN A 153 20.37 15.44 -8.49
N GLY A 154 19.98 14.17 -8.57
CA GLY A 154 18.94 13.70 -9.49
C GLY A 154 19.34 12.46 -10.27
N VAL A 155 18.34 11.66 -10.67
CA VAL A 155 18.56 10.41 -11.43
C VAL A 155 19.17 10.67 -12.81
N GLY A 156 18.90 11.83 -13.42
CA GLY A 156 19.47 12.21 -14.72
C GLY A 156 20.99 12.47 -14.71
N HIS A 157 21.62 12.58 -13.53
CA HIS A 157 23.07 12.79 -13.40
C HIS A 157 23.83 11.53 -12.98
N VAL A 158 23.15 10.38 -12.90
CA VAL A 158 23.77 9.11 -12.47
C VAL A 158 24.78 8.61 -13.49
N GLY A 159 24.52 8.81 -14.79
CA GLY A 159 25.48 8.47 -15.86
C GLY A 159 26.85 9.10 -15.61
N LYS A 160 26.86 10.40 -15.28
CA LYS A 160 28.10 11.13 -14.94
C LYS A 160 28.84 10.54 -13.74
N LEU A 161 28.13 10.10 -12.70
CA LEU A 161 28.76 9.45 -11.53
C LEU A 161 29.43 8.12 -11.92
N VAL A 162 28.78 7.35 -12.80
CA VAL A 162 29.30 6.07 -13.28
C VAL A 162 30.50 6.29 -14.22
N GLU A 163 30.40 7.26 -15.13
CA GLU A 163 31.48 7.67 -16.03
C GLU A 163 32.73 8.11 -15.25
N LEU A 164 32.58 8.91 -14.18
CA LEU A 164 33.71 9.32 -13.33
C LEU A 164 34.45 8.12 -12.72
N VAL A 165 33.74 7.09 -12.25
CA VAL A 165 34.38 5.89 -11.68
C VAL A 165 35.03 5.03 -12.77
N ALA A 166 34.51 5.05 -14.00
CA ALA A 166 35.06 4.30 -15.13
C ALA A 166 36.26 5.01 -15.78
N ASP A 167 36.34 6.34 -15.67
CA ASP A 167 37.36 7.15 -16.31
C ASP A 167 38.73 6.95 -15.66
N PRO A 168 39.73 6.34 -16.33
CA PRO A 168 41.06 6.17 -15.78
C PRO A 168 41.79 7.52 -15.56
N ALA A 169 41.36 8.60 -16.23
CA ALA A 169 41.94 9.93 -16.08
C ALA A 169 41.41 10.70 -14.87
N SER A 170 40.38 10.18 -14.17
CA SER A 170 39.89 10.80 -12.94
C SER A 170 40.91 10.62 -11.80
N ASP A 171 41.13 11.66 -10.99
CA ASP A 171 41.94 11.69 -9.76
C ASP A 171 41.41 10.84 -8.59
N ILE A 172 40.47 9.92 -8.85
CA ILE A 172 40.00 8.94 -7.86
C ILE A 172 41.17 8.03 -7.48
N PRO A 173 41.51 7.90 -6.18
CA PRO A 173 42.58 7.03 -5.73
C PRO A 173 42.44 5.60 -6.27
N PRO A 174 43.51 4.97 -6.79
CA PRO A 174 43.45 3.63 -7.36
C PRO A 174 42.85 2.58 -6.42
N VAL A 175 43.04 2.74 -5.10
CA VAL A 175 42.49 1.84 -4.08
C VAL A 175 40.97 1.99 -3.89
N ALA A 176 40.41 3.17 -4.16
CA ALA A 176 38.97 3.44 -4.01
C ALA A 176 38.17 2.95 -5.24
N ARG A 177 38.79 2.97 -6.43
CA ARG A 177 38.12 2.67 -7.70
C ARG A 177 37.45 1.28 -7.74
N PRO A 178 38.09 0.18 -7.31
CA PRO A 178 37.43 -1.13 -7.26
C PRO A 178 36.22 -1.15 -6.33
N VAL A 179 36.29 -0.45 -5.19
CA VAL A 179 35.19 -0.38 -4.21
C VAL A 179 34.00 0.41 -4.78
N LEU A 180 34.26 1.56 -5.41
CA LEU A 180 33.22 2.36 -6.08
C LEU A 180 32.60 1.60 -7.26
N THR A 181 33.38 0.74 -7.93
CA THR A 181 32.90 -0.10 -9.02
C THR A 181 31.84 -1.11 -8.58
N VAL A 182 31.92 -1.62 -7.34
CA VAL A 182 30.87 -2.48 -6.77
C VAL A 182 29.51 -1.74 -6.72
N ILE A 183 29.53 -0.46 -6.37
CA ILE A 183 28.32 0.37 -6.32
C ILE A 183 27.77 0.63 -7.73
N THR A 184 28.64 0.95 -8.70
CA THR A 184 28.21 1.21 -10.08
C THR A 184 27.63 -0.02 -10.77
N GLN A 185 28.23 -1.20 -10.57
CA GLN A 185 27.70 -2.48 -11.06
C GLN A 185 26.34 -2.81 -10.44
N SER A 186 26.20 -2.63 -9.12
CA SER A 186 24.93 -2.82 -8.42
C SER A 186 23.84 -1.86 -8.94
N LEU A 187 24.21 -0.61 -9.25
CA LEU A 187 23.31 0.36 -9.86
C LEU A 187 22.83 -0.07 -11.24
N GLN A 188 23.72 -0.55 -12.11
CA GLN A 188 23.39 -1.04 -13.45
C GLN A 188 22.45 -2.25 -13.39
N ALA A 189 22.71 -3.20 -12.48
CA ALA A 189 21.86 -4.36 -12.27
C ALA A 189 20.44 -3.94 -11.83
N LEU A 190 20.33 -3.06 -10.83
CA LEU A 190 19.04 -2.54 -10.38
C LEU A 190 18.30 -1.77 -11.48
N GLN A 191 18.99 -0.95 -12.27
CA GLN A 191 18.38 -0.24 -13.40
C GLN A 191 17.78 -1.20 -14.42
N SER A 192 18.50 -2.28 -14.75
CA SER A 192 18.05 -3.30 -15.70
C SER A 192 16.83 -4.06 -15.17
N GLN A 193 16.84 -4.44 -13.89
CA GLN A 193 15.71 -5.11 -13.24
C GLN A 193 14.48 -4.19 -13.16
N ILE A 194 14.65 -2.91 -12.81
CA ILE A 194 13.55 -1.93 -12.81
C ILE A 194 12.96 -1.78 -14.22
N ALA A 195 13.80 -1.70 -15.26
CA ALA A 195 13.35 -1.59 -16.65
C ALA A 195 12.58 -2.84 -17.11
N LEU A 196 12.95 -4.03 -16.63
CA LEU A 196 12.19 -5.26 -16.86
C LEU A 196 10.80 -5.17 -16.23
N LEU A 197 10.70 -4.78 -14.96
CA LEU A 197 9.41 -4.61 -14.27
C LEU A 197 8.56 -3.50 -14.91
N ASP A 198 9.18 -2.41 -15.38
CA ASP A 198 8.48 -1.33 -16.08
C ASP A 198 7.87 -1.80 -17.40
N ARG A 199 8.59 -2.63 -18.18
CA ARG A 199 8.06 -3.22 -19.41
C ARG A 199 6.89 -4.16 -19.13
N GLU A 200 7.00 -5.00 -18.11
CA GLU A 200 5.92 -5.90 -17.70
C GLU A 200 4.67 -5.13 -17.26
N ILE A 201 4.84 -4.07 -16.46
CA ILE A 201 3.72 -3.18 -16.07
C ILE A 201 3.10 -2.52 -17.31
N ALA A 202 3.91 -2.04 -18.24
CA ALA A 202 3.42 -1.41 -19.46
C ALA A 202 2.67 -2.41 -20.36
N HIS A 203 3.12 -3.67 -20.42
CA HIS A 203 2.43 -4.73 -21.14
C HIS A 203 1.05 -5.00 -20.54
N ARG A 204 0.97 -5.22 -19.21
CA ARG A 204 -0.31 -5.39 -18.50
C ARG A 204 -1.27 -4.22 -18.69
N ALA A 205 -0.74 -3.00 -18.70
CA ALA A 205 -1.55 -1.80 -18.89
C ALA A 205 -2.21 -1.76 -20.28
N LYS A 206 -1.51 -2.27 -21.31
CA LYS A 206 -2.01 -2.28 -22.69
C LYS A 206 -3.01 -3.41 -22.95
N THR A 207 -2.89 -4.54 -22.27
CA THR A 207 -3.80 -5.68 -22.44
C THR A 207 -5.08 -5.55 -21.62
N ASP A 208 -5.10 -4.68 -20.62
CA ASP A 208 -6.26 -4.44 -19.76
C ASP A 208 -7.11 -3.25 -20.25
N PRO A 209 -8.39 -3.45 -20.64
CA PRO A 209 -9.28 -2.39 -21.11
C PRO A 209 -9.55 -1.29 -20.08
N VAL A 210 -9.59 -1.63 -18.78
CA VAL A 210 -9.79 -0.68 -17.69
C VAL A 210 -8.54 0.16 -17.50
N ALA A 211 -7.36 -0.46 -17.50
CA ALA A 211 -6.10 0.26 -17.41
C ALA A 211 -5.90 1.21 -18.61
N ASN A 212 -6.21 0.77 -19.83
CA ASN A 212 -6.20 1.63 -21.02
C ASN A 212 -7.10 2.86 -20.86
N ARG A 213 -8.33 2.66 -20.37
CA ARG A 213 -9.25 3.77 -20.11
C ARG A 213 -8.71 4.71 -19.04
N LEU A 214 -8.14 4.19 -17.96
CA LEU A 214 -7.53 5.01 -16.91
C LEU A 214 -6.35 5.84 -17.43
N MET A 215 -5.56 5.32 -18.37
CA MET A 215 -4.43 6.05 -18.97
C MET A 215 -4.84 7.24 -19.85
N THR A 216 -6.13 7.35 -20.22
CA THR A 216 -6.64 8.56 -20.90
C THR A 216 -6.69 9.78 -19.98
N ILE A 217 -6.63 9.56 -18.66
CA ILE A 217 -6.65 10.63 -17.66
C ILE A 217 -5.26 11.29 -17.62
N PRO A 218 -5.15 12.61 -17.79
CA PRO A 218 -3.86 13.29 -17.73
C PRO A 218 -3.11 12.99 -16.43
N GLY A 219 -1.83 12.64 -16.54
CA GLY A 219 -0.99 12.28 -15.40
C GLY A 219 -1.15 10.84 -14.89
N VAL A 220 -2.08 10.05 -15.43
CA VAL A 220 -2.21 8.62 -15.14
C VAL A 220 -1.45 7.81 -16.19
N GLY A 221 -0.27 7.33 -15.83
CA GLY A 221 0.53 6.43 -16.68
C GLY A 221 0.29 4.95 -16.39
N PRO A 222 0.98 4.04 -17.11
CA PRO A 222 0.83 2.59 -16.97
C PRO A 222 0.95 2.08 -15.54
N VAL A 223 1.93 2.58 -14.78
CA VAL A 223 2.15 2.23 -13.37
C VAL A 223 0.95 2.58 -12.50
N ILE A 224 0.35 3.75 -12.70
CA ILE A 224 -0.78 4.21 -11.88
C ILE A 224 -2.04 3.47 -12.28
N ALA A 225 -2.30 3.35 -13.58
CA ALA A 225 -3.48 2.66 -14.11
C ALA A 225 -3.54 1.20 -13.64
N THR A 226 -2.45 0.45 -13.82
CA THR A 226 -2.39 -0.96 -13.41
C THR A 226 -2.37 -1.12 -11.89
N ALA A 227 -1.74 -0.21 -11.14
CA ALA A 227 -1.82 -0.23 -9.69
C ALA A 227 -3.25 0.00 -9.18
N LEU A 228 -4.00 0.92 -9.80
CA LEU A 228 -5.41 1.14 -9.49
C LEU A 228 -6.23 -0.12 -9.76
N VAL A 229 -6.07 -0.74 -10.94
CA VAL A 229 -6.78 -1.98 -11.27
C VAL A 229 -6.43 -3.12 -10.28
N ALA A 230 -5.14 -3.30 -9.96
CA ALA A 230 -4.71 -4.41 -9.12
C ALA A 230 -5.01 -4.21 -7.61
N LEU A 231 -5.03 -2.96 -7.13
CA LEU A 231 -5.02 -2.69 -5.70
C LEU A 231 -6.29 -2.02 -5.19
N ALA A 232 -7.03 -1.28 -6.02
CA ALA A 232 -8.23 -0.60 -5.59
C ALA A 232 -9.41 -1.57 -5.43
N PRO A 233 -10.29 -1.33 -4.44
CA PRO A 233 -11.61 -1.98 -4.40
C PRO A 233 -12.41 -1.66 -5.67
N ALA A 234 -13.42 -2.48 -5.95
CA ALA A 234 -14.36 -2.22 -7.03
C ALA A 234 -15.00 -0.82 -6.86
N ALA A 235 -15.26 -0.13 -7.99
CA ALA A 235 -15.82 1.22 -7.96
C ALA A 235 -17.18 1.27 -7.23
N SER A 236 -17.97 0.19 -7.31
CA SER A 236 -19.25 0.03 -6.61
C SER A 236 -19.14 0.05 -5.08
N THR A 237 -17.94 -0.17 -4.52
CA THR A 237 -17.69 -0.02 -3.09
C THR A 237 -17.77 1.45 -2.63
N PHE A 238 -17.66 2.41 -3.55
CA PHE A 238 -17.68 3.84 -3.23
C PHE A 238 -19.00 4.47 -3.66
N ARG A 239 -19.65 5.20 -2.74
CA ARG A 239 -20.92 5.89 -3.04
C ARG A 239 -20.69 7.04 -4.02
N ARG A 240 -19.60 7.79 -3.87
CA ARG A 240 -19.24 8.94 -4.71
C ARG A 240 -17.72 9.05 -4.88
N GLY A 241 -17.29 9.86 -5.85
CA GLY A 241 -15.86 10.00 -6.12
C GLY A 241 -15.03 10.68 -5.05
N ARG A 242 -15.65 11.51 -4.22
CA ARG A 242 -14.99 12.07 -3.04
C ARG A 242 -14.60 10.97 -2.04
N ASP A 243 -15.37 9.89 -1.96
CA ASP A 243 -15.08 8.75 -1.06
C ASP A 243 -13.87 7.98 -1.56
N PHE A 244 -13.79 7.76 -2.88
CA PHE A 244 -12.61 7.16 -3.52
C PHE A 244 -11.38 8.04 -3.38
N ALA A 245 -11.51 9.36 -3.56
CA ALA A 245 -10.41 10.30 -3.35
C ALA A 245 -9.94 10.32 -1.89
N ALA A 246 -10.87 10.22 -0.93
CA ALA A 246 -10.55 10.11 0.49
C ALA A 246 -9.82 8.79 0.79
N TRP A 247 -10.27 7.68 0.21
CA TRP A 247 -9.60 6.37 0.29
C TRP A 247 -8.19 6.41 -0.30
N LEU A 248 -8.02 7.11 -1.42
CA LEU A 248 -6.72 7.34 -2.04
C LEU A 248 -5.82 8.30 -1.25
N GLY A 249 -6.35 8.97 -0.22
CA GLY A 249 -5.58 9.94 0.56
C GLY A 249 -5.42 11.31 -0.10
N LEU A 250 -6.30 11.63 -1.04
CA LEU A 250 -6.24 12.85 -1.84
C LEU A 250 -7.08 13.99 -1.25
N VAL A 251 -7.71 13.76 -0.09
CA VAL A 251 -8.55 14.74 0.62
C VAL A 251 -7.77 15.36 1.79
N PRO A 252 -7.90 16.67 2.07
CA PRO A 252 -7.31 17.29 3.26
C PRO A 252 -7.79 16.65 4.57
N ARG A 253 -6.92 16.52 5.58
CA ARG A 253 -7.37 16.18 6.95
C ARG A 253 -8.28 17.27 7.48
N GLN A 254 -9.44 16.91 8.02
CA GLN A 254 -10.33 17.84 8.70
C GLN A 254 -10.05 17.82 10.21
N HIS A 255 -9.69 18.98 10.77
CA HIS A 255 -9.59 19.21 12.21
C HIS A 255 -10.60 20.29 12.59
N SER A 256 -11.88 19.94 12.60
CA SER A 256 -12.95 20.87 12.96
C SER A 256 -13.35 20.66 14.42
N SER A 257 -13.36 21.74 15.20
CA SER A 257 -13.90 21.76 16.57
C SER A 257 -14.72 23.03 16.77
N GLY A 258 -15.81 22.94 17.54
CA GLY A 258 -16.66 24.09 17.87
C GLY A 258 -17.22 24.85 16.66
N GLY A 259 -17.61 24.14 15.59
CA GLY A 259 -18.20 24.74 14.39
C GLY A 259 -17.23 25.44 13.42
N LYS A 260 -15.92 25.47 13.73
CA LYS A 260 -14.91 26.07 12.84
C LYS A 260 -14.22 25.00 12.00
N GLU A 261 -14.38 25.08 10.69
CA GLU A 261 -13.67 24.19 9.76
C GLU A 261 -12.19 24.57 9.66
N ARG A 262 -11.30 23.61 9.94
CA ARG A 262 -9.87 23.71 9.60
C ARG A 262 -9.46 22.52 8.75
N LEU A 263 -9.05 22.80 7.51
CA LEU A 263 -8.52 21.82 6.58
C LEU A 263 -6.99 21.83 6.63
N GLY A 264 -6.39 20.69 6.98
CA GLY A 264 -4.95 20.46 7.05
C GLY A 264 -4.35 19.94 5.75
N ARG A 265 -3.15 19.34 5.84
CA ARG A 265 -2.49 18.69 4.68
C ARG A 265 -3.28 17.48 4.17
N THR A 266 -3.06 17.12 2.91
CA THR A 266 -3.62 15.90 2.29
C THR A 266 -3.24 14.65 3.08
N THR A 267 -4.23 13.79 3.29
CA THR A 267 -4.10 12.52 4.01
C THR A 267 -3.22 11.53 3.24
N ARG A 268 -1.93 11.33 3.53
CA ARG A 268 -1.12 10.27 2.86
C ARG A 268 -1.49 8.83 3.29
N TRP A 269 -2.73 8.40 3.07
CA TRP A 269 -3.31 7.18 3.64
C TRP A 269 -3.41 5.97 2.70
N ALA A 270 -3.35 6.17 1.38
CA ALA A 270 -3.37 5.03 0.47
C ALA A 270 -2.17 4.11 0.67
N SER A 271 -2.35 2.82 0.36
CA SER A 271 -1.29 1.81 0.37
C SER A 271 -0.01 2.40 -0.25
N VAL A 272 1.15 2.12 0.37
CA VAL A 272 2.45 2.73 0.02
C VAL A 272 2.71 2.75 -1.49
N ALA A 273 2.19 1.74 -2.21
CA ALA A 273 2.14 1.70 -3.67
C ALA A 273 1.21 2.77 -4.28
N CYS A 274 -0.13 2.71 -4.10
CA CYS A 274 -1.05 3.65 -4.76
C CYS A 274 -0.86 5.10 -4.28
N GLY A 275 -0.63 5.32 -2.98
CA GLY A 275 -0.47 6.66 -2.41
C GLY A 275 0.79 7.38 -2.87
N GLY A 276 1.91 6.65 -3.00
CA GLY A 276 3.17 7.18 -3.52
C GLY A 276 3.09 7.55 -5.00
N PHE A 277 2.52 6.66 -5.82
CA PHE A 277 2.41 6.91 -7.27
C PHE A 277 1.42 8.04 -7.59
N LEU A 278 0.27 8.13 -6.91
CA LEU A 278 -0.73 9.18 -7.18
C LEU A 278 -0.32 10.56 -6.70
N LEU A 279 0.47 10.68 -5.62
CA LEU A 279 1.05 11.97 -5.23
C LEU A 279 1.96 12.52 -6.33
N SER A 280 2.74 11.64 -6.98
CA SER A 280 3.63 12.03 -8.09
C SER A 280 2.85 12.52 -9.31
N ALA A 281 1.71 11.89 -9.62
CA ALA A 281 0.79 12.34 -10.66
C ALA A 281 0.11 13.67 -10.33
N GLN A 282 -0.31 13.89 -9.08
CA GLN A 282 -0.90 15.16 -8.66
C GLN A 282 0.10 16.33 -8.75
N VAL A 283 1.38 16.11 -8.39
CA VAL A 283 2.43 17.13 -8.58
C VAL A 283 2.61 17.46 -10.06
N ARG A 284 2.56 16.45 -10.94
CA ARG A 284 2.66 16.62 -12.40
C ARG A 284 1.44 17.35 -12.98
N LEU A 285 0.23 17.03 -12.53
CA LEU A 285 -1.01 17.72 -12.89
C LEU A 285 -1.05 19.18 -12.44
N ARG A 286 -0.55 19.48 -11.23
CA ARG A 286 -0.41 20.85 -10.73
C ARG A 286 0.60 21.67 -11.54
N ARG A 287 1.64 21.03 -12.08
CA ARG A 287 2.58 21.68 -13.02
C ARG A 287 1.95 21.90 -14.40
N LEU A 288 1.20 20.93 -14.93
CA LEU A 288 0.52 21.05 -16.24
C LEU A 288 -0.57 22.13 -16.24
N ARG A 289 -1.32 22.27 -15.13
CA ARG A 289 -2.31 23.35 -14.95
C ARG A 289 -1.70 24.77 -14.90
N ARG A 290 -0.40 24.90 -14.62
CA ARG A 290 0.30 26.21 -14.72
C ARG A 290 0.71 26.55 -16.16
N VAL A 291 0.68 25.58 -17.08
CA VAL A 291 1.18 25.73 -18.46
C VAL A 291 0.04 25.68 -19.49
N THR A 292 -1.13 25.11 -19.16
CA THR A 292 -2.26 25.01 -20.10
C THR A 292 -3.62 25.19 -19.43
N THR A 293 -4.44 26.08 -19.99
CA THR A 293 -5.86 26.24 -19.68
C THR A 293 -6.64 25.12 -20.37
N ILE A 294 -6.82 23.98 -19.69
CA ILE A 294 -7.59 22.86 -20.22
C ILE A 294 -9.08 23.22 -20.16
N LYS A 295 -9.72 23.42 -21.32
CA LYS A 295 -11.19 23.57 -21.44
C LYS A 295 -11.89 22.25 -21.07
N PRO A 296 -13.03 22.29 -20.37
CA PRO A 296 -13.77 21.09 -19.99
C PRO A 296 -14.52 20.55 -21.21
N THR A 297 -14.13 19.38 -21.72
CA THR A 297 -14.94 18.62 -22.66
C THR A 297 -15.91 17.74 -21.88
N HIS A 298 -17.19 17.82 -22.25
CA HIS A 298 -18.27 17.03 -21.65
C HIS A 298 -18.10 15.55 -22.02
N GLY A 299 -17.50 14.79 -21.11
CA GLY A 299 -17.38 13.34 -21.20
C GLY A 299 -16.74 12.80 -19.92
N TRP A 300 -17.40 11.79 -19.31
CA TRP A 300 -16.84 10.97 -18.23
C TRP A 300 -15.46 10.45 -18.64
N PRO A 301 -14.32 11.08 -18.24
CA PRO A 301 -13.78 11.01 -16.87
C PRO A 301 -13.06 12.29 -16.37
N ALA A 302 -13.14 13.43 -17.08
CA ALA A 302 -12.34 14.62 -16.79
C ALA A 302 -12.68 15.32 -15.46
N CYS A 303 -13.88 15.07 -14.93
CA CYS A 303 -14.38 15.75 -13.72
C CYS A 303 -13.75 15.24 -12.40
N TRP A 304 -13.07 14.09 -12.40
CA TRP A 304 -12.70 13.42 -11.14
C TRP A 304 -11.40 13.91 -10.47
N LEU A 305 -10.52 14.59 -11.21
CA LEU A 305 -9.32 15.23 -10.65
C LEU A 305 -9.46 16.76 -10.53
N ALA A 306 -10.63 17.29 -10.90
CA ALA A 306 -10.88 18.70 -11.15
C ALA A 306 -12.14 19.20 -10.41
N SER A 307 -12.25 18.99 -9.10
CA SER A 307 -13.23 19.76 -8.32
C SER A 307 -12.69 20.16 -6.94
N ARG A 308 -11.88 21.22 -6.95
CA ARG A 308 -12.11 22.35 -6.05
C ARG A 308 -12.80 23.41 -6.90
N ALA A 309 -14.10 23.56 -6.72
CA ALA A 309 -15.01 24.62 -7.19
C ALA A 309 -16.37 23.98 -7.51
N CYS A 310 -17.09 23.66 -6.44
CA CYS A 310 -18.55 23.68 -6.23
C CYS A 310 -18.79 22.96 -4.91
#